data_AF-A0A9W7H3L3-F1
#
_entry.id   AF-A0A9W7H3L3-F1
#
_cell.length_a   1.000
_cell.length_b   1.000
_cell.length_c   1.000
_cell.angle_alpha   90.00
_cell.angle_beta   90.00
_cell.angle_gamma   90.00
#
_symmetry.space_group_name_H-M   'P 1'
#
loop_
_entity.id
_entity.type
_entity.pdbx_description
1 polymer ?
#
loop_
_entity_poly.entity_id
_entity_poly.type
_entity_poly.pdbx_seq_one_letter_code
_entity_poly.pdbx_strand_id
1 'polypeptide(L)'
;MLSRSNSTGKLFPSIFNKLKVTPNEPLAPSFQALFSTHIVGENPILVRDFIHSALYDRNHGYFSQRSGAVGVLERSIKFNQFEGRKAYMKQLDKIYKQSGIAWFTPVELFKPWYAQGIAEAILRTTNLSVPLKIYEIGGGSGTCAKGIMDYIMLNAPPRVYNSMTYTSVEISPALAEIQRQTVGEVRSHLAKFKVEQRDAMDRSGWGDGEQQPCWVIMLEVLDNLPHDLIYSENQVSPWMEVWVEKQLDREGLSELYKPLQDSLIKRCVEIMELDKNNTRHNTFVSTSWSKLFPKPRRSWLPTGCMKLLEVLHAALPKMSLIASDFSFLPDVKIPGERAPLVSTKVASLSL
;
A
#
# COMPACT_ATOMS: atom_id res chain seq x y z
N MET A 1 -76.78 24.00 23.52
CA MET A 1 -76.48 25.44 23.70
C MET A 1 -74.98 25.58 23.92
N LEU A 2 -74.32 26.33 23.03
CA LEU A 2 -73.07 27.13 23.18
C LEU A 2 -71.81 26.39 23.72
N SER A 3 -70.60 26.53 23.17
CA SER A 3 -70.05 27.38 22.12
C SER A 3 -68.68 26.81 21.72
N ARG A 4 -68.31 27.02 20.46
CA ARG A 4 -66.99 26.75 19.87
C ARG A 4 -65.88 27.58 20.53
N SER A 5 -64.65 27.04 20.52
CA SER A 5 -63.44 27.85 20.29
C SER A 5 -62.42 27.06 19.46
N ASN A 6 -62.10 27.61 18.29
CA ASN A 6 -60.99 27.20 17.43
C ASN A 6 -59.65 27.57 18.07
N SER A 7 -58.64 26.71 17.93
CA SER A 7 -57.25 27.16 17.93
C SER A 7 -56.44 26.36 16.90
N THR A 8 -56.02 27.11 15.89
CA THR A 8 -55.09 26.80 14.81
C THR A 8 -53.65 26.61 15.27
N GLY A 9 -52.89 25.79 14.54
CA GLY A 9 -51.42 25.84 14.46
C GLY A 9 -50.72 24.64 15.11
N LYS A 10 -49.63 24.07 14.60
CA LYS A 10 -48.75 24.40 13.47
C LYS A 10 -48.09 23.08 13.04
N LEU A 11 -47.86 22.88 11.74
CA LEU A 11 -46.91 21.89 11.24
C LEU A 11 -45.53 22.17 11.85
N PHE A 12 -44.91 21.16 12.45
CA PHE A 12 -43.49 21.20 12.80
C PHE A 12 -42.67 20.94 11.52
N PRO A 13 -41.75 21.85 11.13
CA PRO A 13 -40.81 21.57 10.06
C PRO A 13 -39.77 20.57 10.56
N SER A 14 -39.50 19.53 9.76
CA SER A 14 -38.36 18.62 9.95
C SER A 14 -37.05 19.38 9.76
N ILE A 15 -36.46 19.83 10.86
CA ILE A 15 -35.11 20.39 10.87
C ILE A 15 -34.13 19.22 10.84
N PHE A 16 -33.62 18.88 9.65
CA PHE A 16 -32.39 18.09 9.50
C PHE A 16 -31.22 18.95 9.99
N ASN A 17 -30.95 18.90 11.30
CA ASN A 17 -29.72 19.45 11.85
C ASN A 17 -28.56 18.56 11.40
N LYS A 18 -27.70 19.10 10.52
CA LYS A 18 -26.33 18.61 10.32
C LYS A 18 -25.60 18.67 11.67
N LEU A 19 -25.51 17.54 12.36
CA LEU A 19 -24.68 17.42 13.57
C LEU A 19 -23.21 17.54 13.15
N LYS A 20 -22.65 18.74 13.27
CA LYS A 20 -21.21 18.95 13.26
C LYS A 20 -20.67 18.38 14.58
N VAL A 21 -20.23 17.13 14.55
CA VAL A 21 -19.49 16.53 15.66
C VAL A 21 -18.07 17.07 15.59
N THR A 22 -17.70 17.99 16.49
CA THR A 22 -16.31 18.39 16.70
C THR A 22 -15.61 17.35 17.57
N PRO A 23 -14.59 16.63 17.08
CA PRO A 23 -13.77 15.78 17.93
C PRO A 23 -12.89 16.69 18.80
N ASN A 24 -12.97 16.53 20.12
CA ASN A 24 -11.94 17.03 21.02
C ASN A 24 -10.68 16.18 20.81
N GLU A 25 -9.79 16.59 19.91
CA GLU A 25 -8.44 16.05 19.82
C GLU A 25 -7.46 16.93 20.63
N PRO A 26 -6.47 16.34 21.31
CA PRO A 26 -5.37 17.11 21.90
C PRO A 26 -4.62 17.83 20.78
N LEU A 27 -4.23 19.09 21.02
CA LEU A 27 -3.42 19.93 20.14
C LEU A 27 -2.17 19.18 19.62
N ALA A 28 -2.31 18.51 18.48
CA ALA A 28 -1.18 18.02 17.71
C ALA A 28 -0.60 19.22 16.94
N PRO A 29 0.74 19.35 16.85
CA PRO A 29 1.36 20.42 16.08
C PRO A 29 0.87 20.36 14.63
N SER A 30 0.65 21.54 14.02
CA SER A 30 0.24 21.66 12.63
C SER A 30 1.31 21.06 11.72
N PHE A 31 1.13 19.81 11.33
CA PHE A 31 1.90 19.23 10.24
C PHE A 31 1.47 19.94 8.96
N GLN A 32 2.33 20.84 8.45
CA GLN A 32 2.22 21.24 7.05
C GLN A 32 2.42 19.99 6.22
N ALA A 33 1.36 19.54 5.54
CA ALA A 33 1.48 18.51 4.53
C ALA A 33 2.47 19.02 3.48
N LEU A 34 3.67 18.42 3.43
CA LEU A 34 4.71 18.77 2.46
C LEU A 34 4.31 18.40 1.01
N PHE A 35 3.12 17.85 0.82
CA PHE A 35 2.53 17.44 -0.44
C PHE A 35 1.25 18.21 -0.69
N SER A 36 1.06 18.56 -1.96
CA SER A 36 0.10 19.53 -2.45
C SER A 36 -1.33 19.25 -1.97
N THR A 37 -1.91 20.16 -1.19
CA THR A 37 -3.36 20.21 -0.93
C THR A 37 -4.16 20.44 -2.22
N HIS A 38 -3.51 20.76 -3.34
CA HIS A 38 -4.13 20.89 -4.66
C HIS A 38 -4.55 19.54 -5.28
N ILE A 39 -4.27 18.40 -4.63
CA ILE A 39 -4.78 17.08 -5.07
C ILE A 39 -6.31 17.03 -4.98
N VAL A 40 -6.89 17.66 -3.95
CA VAL A 40 -8.33 17.69 -3.74
C VAL A 40 -8.87 18.95 -4.42
N GLY A 41 -9.63 18.76 -5.50
CA GLY A 41 -10.33 19.85 -6.19
C GLY A 41 -11.56 20.34 -5.43
N GLU A 42 -12.47 21.02 -6.15
CA GLU A 42 -13.74 21.51 -5.59
C GLU A 42 -14.68 20.36 -5.17
N ASN A 43 -14.58 19.21 -5.82
CA ASN A 43 -15.38 18.03 -5.48
C ASN A 43 -14.62 17.14 -4.50
N PRO A 44 -15.29 16.61 -3.46
CA PRO A 44 -14.68 15.66 -2.54
C PRO A 44 -14.31 14.37 -3.27
N ILE A 45 -13.22 13.74 -2.85
CA ILE A 45 -12.72 12.47 -3.38
C ILE A 45 -12.69 11.39 -2.28
N LEU A 46 -12.70 10.11 -2.64
CA LEU A 46 -12.57 9.05 -1.64
C LEU A 46 -11.17 9.07 -1.01
N VAL A 47 -11.07 8.56 0.22
CA VAL A 47 -9.77 8.45 0.91
C VAL A 47 -8.76 7.66 0.08
N ARG A 48 -9.16 6.58 -0.62
CA ARG A 48 -8.22 5.86 -1.50
C ARG A 48 -7.71 6.73 -2.65
N ASP A 49 -8.55 7.56 -3.24
CA ASP A 49 -8.18 8.36 -4.43
C ASP A 49 -7.23 9.47 -4.01
N PHE A 50 -7.44 10.02 -2.82
CA PHE A 50 -6.52 10.93 -2.17
C PHE A 50 -5.15 10.27 -1.92
N ILE A 51 -5.12 9.09 -1.29
CA ILE A 51 -3.87 8.35 -1.02
C ILE A 51 -3.17 8.01 -2.33
N HIS A 52 -3.89 7.49 -3.31
CA HIS A 52 -3.36 7.16 -4.63
C HIS A 52 -2.69 8.36 -5.27
N SER A 53 -3.36 9.51 -5.30
CA SER A 53 -2.82 10.74 -5.89
C SER A 53 -1.60 11.26 -5.10
N ALA A 54 -1.65 11.22 -3.76
CA ALA A 54 -0.54 11.64 -2.92
C ALA A 54 0.73 10.80 -3.12
N LEU A 55 0.57 9.51 -3.43
CA LEU A 55 1.70 8.60 -3.65
C LEU A 55 2.16 8.56 -5.11
N TYR A 56 1.23 8.49 -6.05
CA TYR A 56 1.48 8.06 -7.42
C TYR A 56 1.10 9.08 -8.51
N ASP A 57 0.59 10.26 -8.16
CA ASP A 57 0.36 11.30 -9.16
C ASP A 57 1.66 11.55 -9.95
N ARG A 58 1.54 11.65 -11.27
CA ARG A 58 2.70 11.70 -12.19
C ARG A 58 3.60 12.91 -11.95
N ASN A 59 3.03 14.01 -11.48
CA ASN A 59 3.73 15.28 -11.32
C ASN A 59 3.93 15.64 -9.85
N HIS A 60 3.06 15.14 -8.96
CA HIS A 60 2.93 15.57 -7.56
C HIS A 60 3.01 14.43 -6.54
N GLY A 61 3.00 13.17 -6.99
CA GLY A 61 3.07 12.01 -6.13
C GLY A 61 4.45 11.83 -5.50
N TYR A 62 4.47 11.27 -4.29
CA TYR A 62 5.68 10.94 -3.54
C TYR A 62 6.73 10.18 -4.37
N PHE A 63 6.29 9.16 -5.11
CA PHE A 63 7.16 8.29 -5.93
C PHE A 63 7.54 8.91 -7.29
N SER A 64 6.89 10.00 -7.67
CA SER A 64 7.13 10.70 -8.95
C SER A 64 8.05 11.92 -8.79
N GLN A 65 7.96 12.63 -7.67
CA GLN A 65 8.65 13.92 -7.49
C GLN A 65 10.07 13.83 -6.94
N ARG A 66 10.53 12.67 -6.42
CA ARG A 66 11.80 12.60 -5.68
C ARG A 66 12.82 11.68 -6.34
N SER A 67 14.00 12.23 -6.61
CA SER A 67 15.26 11.47 -6.54
C SER A 67 15.48 11.04 -5.09
N GLY A 68 15.35 9.74 -4.80
CA GLY A 68 15.54 9.17 -3.46
C GLY A 68 14.26 8.81 -2.68
N ALA A 69 13.12 8.61 -3.34
CA ALA A 69 11.93 8.01 -2.72
C ALA A 69 12.22 6.60 -2.16
N VAL A 70 13.09 5.85 -2.87
CA VAL A 70 13.61 4.54 -2.45
C VAL A 70 15.11 4.67 -2.21
N GLY A 71 15.56 4.26 -1.04
CA GLY A 71 16.99 4.26 -0.70
C GLY A 71 17.77 3.24 -1.50
N VAL A 72 18.83 3.66 -2.19
CA VAL A 72 19.75 2.74 -2.89
C VAL A 72 21.10 2.76 -2.19
N LEU A 73 21.60 1.59 -1.79
CA LEU A 73 22.95 1.49 -1.25
C LEU A 73 23.96 1.38 -2.37
N GLU A 74 24.97 2.24 -2.43
CA GLU A 74 26.01 2.13 -3.46
C GLU A 74 26.79 0.80 -3.38
N ARG A 75 26.95 0.27 -2.16
CA ARG A 75 27.73 -0.95 -1.90
C ARG A 75 26.98 -1.87 -0.95
N SER A 76 27.10 -3.18 -1.21
CA SER A 76 26.63 -4.22 -0.30
C SER A 76 27.28 -4.09 1.07
N ILE A 77 26.49 -4.35 2.11
CA ILE A 77 26.97 -4.48 3.47
C ILE A 77 27.77 -5.79 3.58
N LYS A 78 29.03 -5.69 4.03
CA LYS A 78 29.90 -6.86 4.25
C LYS A 78 29.63 -7.52 5.60
N PHE A 79 28.55 -8.29 5.68
CA PHE A 79 28.09 -8.90 6.93
C PHE A 79 29.14 -9.76 7.64
N ASN A 80 30.04 -10.40 6.89
CA ASN A 80 31.15 -11.20 7.42
C ASN A 80 32.21 -10.37 8.18
N GLN A 81 32.15 -9.03 8.13
CA GLN A 81 33.04 -8.14 8.86
C GLN A 81 32.46 -7.69 10.21
N PHE A 82 31.25 -8.14 10.57
CA PHE A 82 30.64 -7.77 11.84
C PHE A 82 30.76 -8.89 12.87
N GLU A 83 31.12 -8.51 14.09
CA GLU A 83 31.14 -9.41 15.25
C GLU A 83 29.73 -9.82 15.72
N GLY A 84 28.68 -9.15 15.23
CA GLY A 84 27.29 -9.51 15.52
C GLY A 84 26.31 -8.34 15.34
N ARG A 85 25.09 -8.53 15.84
CA ARG A 85 23.96 -7.60 15.68
C ARG A 85 24.29 -6.17 16.10
N LYS A 86 25.01 -5.97 17.22
CA LYS A 86 25.35 -4.63 17.72
C LYS A 86 26.22 -3.84 16.73
N ALA A 87 27.21 -4.48 16.12
CA ALA A 87 28.07 -3.87 15.11
C ALA A 87 27.27 -3.53 13.85
N TYR A 88 26.39 -4.43 13.41
CA TYR A 88 25.47 -4.17 12.31
C TYR A 88 24.57 -2.96 12.58
N MET A 89 23.91 -2.89 13.74
CA MET A 89 23.02 -1.76 14.08
C MET A 89 23.77 -0.41 14.09
N LYS A 90 25.02 -0.38 14.56
CA LYS A 90 25.87 0.82 14.53
C LYS A 90 26.21 1.25 13.10
N GLN A 91 26.53 0.29 12.22
CA GLN A 91 26.78 0.57 10.82
C GLN A 91 25.50 1.04 10.10
N LEU A 92 24.36 0.43 10.39
CA LEU A 92 23.08 0.81 9.83
C LEU A 92 22.70 2.25 10.24
N ASP A 93 22.83 2.60 11.52
CA ASP A 93 22.62 3.96 12.01
C ASP A 93 23.52 4.99 11.28
N LYS A 94 24.79 4.64 11.04
CA LYS A 94 25.70 5.47 10.25
C LYS A 94 25.20 5.68 8.81
N ILE A 95 24.75 4.61 8.16
CA ILE A 95 24.21 4.67 6.78
C ILE A 95 23.00 5.60 6.72
N TYR A 96 22.05 5.48 7.65
CA TYR A 96 20.87 6.35 7.70
C TYR A 96 21.24 7.82 7.93
N LYS A 97 22.16 8.09 8.87
CA LYS A 97 22.65 9.45 9.14
C LYS A 97 23.36 10.09 7.96
N GLN A 98 24.09 9.30 7.16
CA GLN A 98 24.86 9.82 6.02
C GLN A 98 24.04 10.00 4.75
N SER A 99 23.01 9.18 4.54
CA SER A 99 22.25 9.16 3.30
C SER A 99 21.10 10.16 3.23
N GLY A 100 20.55 10.59 4.38
CA GLY A 100 19.35 11.43 4.43
C GLY A 100 18.09 10.75 3.86
N ILE A 101 18.18 9.44 3.57
CA ILE A 101 17.14 8.60 3.01
C ILE A 101 16.13 8.23 4.12
N ALA A 102 14.84 8.17 3.76
CA ALA A 102 13.78 7.85 4.71
C ALA A 102 13.79 6.39 5.15
N TRP A 103 13.95 5.48 4.18
CA TRP A 103 14.00 4.04 4.41
C TRP A 103 14.88 3.35 3.37
N PHE A 104 15.48 2.23 3.77
CA PHE A 104 16.05 1.25 2.85
C PHE A 104 15.22 -0.03 2.91
N THR A 105 14.91 -0.57 1.73
CA THR A 105 14.23 -1.86 1.59
C THR A 105 15.15 -3.01 2.02
N PRO A 106 14.64 -4.18 2.44
CA PRO A 106 15.46 -5.37 2.67
C PRO A 106 16.27 -5.78 1.42
N VAL A 107 15.72 -5.56 0.22
CA VAL A 107 16.44 -5.76 -1.04
C VAL A 107 17.75 -5.00 -1.03
N GLU A 108 17.74 -3.74 -0.63
CA GLU A 108 18.92 -2.87 -0.63
C GLU A 108 19.85 -3.18 0.55
N LEU A 109 19.31 -3.36 1.76
CA LEU A 109 20.11 -3.64 2.96
C LEU A 109 20.84 -4.99 2.88
N PHE A 110 20.22 -6.01 2.28
CA PHE A 110 20.72 -7.38 2.30
C PHE A 110 21.22 -7.86 0.92
N LYS A 111 21.43 -6.97 -0.05
CA LYS A 111 21.96 -7.37 -1.37
C LYS A 111 23.38 -7.96 -1.30
N PRO A 112 23.68 -9.02 -2.07
CA PRO A 112 22.78 -9.69 -3.02
C PRO A 112 21.89 -10.78 -2.40
N TRP A 113 22.12 -11.14 -1.14
CA TRP A 113 21.55 -12.32 -0.47
C TRP A 113 20.03 -12.38 -0.48
N TYR A 114 19.34 -11.24 -0.34
CA TYR A 114 17.88 -11.20 -0.39
C TYR A 114 17.32 -11.70 -1.73
N ALA A 115 17.87 -11.19 -2.83
CA ALA A 115 17.49 -11.59 -4.19
C ALA A 115 17.89 -13.05 -4.48
N GLN A 116 19.06 -13.49 -3.98
CA GLN A 116 19.50 -14.87 -4.15
C GLN A 116 18.59 -15.87 -3.44
N GLY A 117 18.15 -15.57 -2.20
CA GLY A 117 17.20 -16.43 -1.49
C GLY A 117 15.86 -16.57 -2.22
N ILE A 118 15.38 -15.49 -2.83
CA ILE A 118 14.18 -15.53 -3.69
C ILE A 118 14.43 -16.40 -4.92
N ALA A 119 15.54 -16.20 -5.63
CA ALA A 119 15.88 -16.96 -6.82
C ALA A 119 16.04 -18.46 -6.54
N GLU A 120 16.67 -18.82 -5.42
CA GLU A 120 16.80 -20.21 -4.96
C GLU A 120 15.43 -20.84 -4.68
N ALA A 121 14.54 -20.12 -3.97
CA ALA A 121 13.18 -20.59 -3.70
C ALA A 121 12.39 -20.84 -4.99
N ILE A 122 12.52 -19.95 -5.98
CA ILE A 122 11.93 -20.11 -7.31
C ILE A 122 12.49 -21.37 -8.00
N LEU A 123 13.82 -21.51 -8.09
CA LEU A 123 14.45 -22.63 -8.79
C LEU A 123 14.15 -23.99 -8.17
N ARG A 124 13.96 -24.04 -6.84
CA ARG A 124 13.62 -25.28 -6.12
C ARG A 124 12.20 -25.79 -6.41
N THR A 125 11.28 -24.89 -6.76
CA THR A 125 9.85 -25.20 -6.81
C THR A 125 9.24 -25.08 -8.21
N THR A 126 9.91 -24.39 -9.12
CA THR A 126 9.41 -24.17 -10.47
C THR A 126 9.57 -25.40 -11.38
N ASN A 127 8.62 -25.60 -12.29
CA ASN A 127 8.77 -26.60 -13.35
C ASN A 127 9.68 -26.06 -14.46
N LEU A 128 10.95 -26.47 -14.44
CA LEU A 128 11.96 -26.05 -15.41
C LEU A 128 11.81 -26.70 -16.81
N SER A 129 10.73 -27.44 -17.07
CA SER A 129 10.41 -27.95 -18.41
C SER A 129 9.76 -26.89 -19.30
N VAL A 130 9.24 -25.82 -18.70
CA VAL A 130 8.70 -24.66 -19.39
C VAL A 130 9.56 -23.41 -19.12
N PRO A 131 9.56 -22.41 -20.01
CA PRO A 131 10.29 -21.17 -19.79
C PRO A 131 9.89 -20.48 -18.47
N LEU A 132 10.89 -20.03 -17.70
CA LEU A 132 10.65 -19.32 -16.44
C LEU A 132 10.17 -17.89 -16.72
N LYS A 133 8.95 -17.57 -16.29
CA LYS A 133 8.41 -16.20 -16.37
C LYS A 133 8.33 -15.58 -14.98
N ILE A 134 8.88 -14.39 -14.81
CA ILE A 134 8.83 -13.62 -13.57
C ILE A 134 8.22 -12.25 -13.88
N TYR A 135 7.23 -11.87 -13.07
CA TYR A 135 6.69 -10.53 -12.98
C TYR A 135 7.09 -9.95 -11.63
N GLU A 136 7.65 -8.75 -11.61
CA GLU A 136 7.93 -8.01 -10.38
C GLU A 136 7.08 -6.75 -10.37
N ILE A 137 6.23 -6.57 -9.37
CA ILE A 137 5.41 -5.38 -9.22
C ILE A 137 6.19 -4.41 -8.32
N GLY A 138 6.42 -3.18 -8.78
CA GLY A 138 7.16 -2.18 -8.01
C GLY A 138 8.62 -2.56 -7.73
N GLY A 139 9.39 -2.87 -8.77
CA GLY A 139 10.78 -3.35 -8.65
C GLY A 139 11.81 -2.36 -8.07
N GLY A 140 11.38 -1.16 -7.63
CA GLY A 140 12.23 -0.16 -7.00
C GLY A 140 13.39 0.26 -7.89
N SER A 141 14.62 0.06 -7.42
CA SER A 141 15.85 0.34 -8.15
C SER A 141 16.24 -0.74 -9.16
N GLY A 142 15.57 -1.89 -9.18
CA GLY A 142 15.93 -3.03 -10.03
C GLY A 142 17.05 -3.91 -9.45
N THR A 143 17.53 -3.58 -8.24
CA THR A 143 18.50 -4.40 -7.51
C THR A 143 18.03 -5.84 -7.32
N CYS A 144 16.74 -6.05 -7.03
CA CYS A 144 16.16 -7.39 -6.86
C CYS A 144 16.17 -8.16 -8.19
N ALA A 145 15.60 -7.58 -9.25
CA ALA A 145 15.62 -8.15 -10.60
C ALA A 145 17.03 -8.57 -11.04
N LYS A 146 17.99 -7.64 -10.94
CA LYS A 146 19.39 -7.91 -11.26
C LYS A 146 19.95 -9.07 -10.43
N GLY A 147 19.76 -9.05 -9.11
CA GLY A 147 20.25 -10.10 -8.23
C GLY A 147 19.65 -11.48 -8.49
N ILE A 148 18.36 -11.54 -8.82
CA ILE A 148 17.68 -12.79 -9.20
C ILE A 148 18.24 -13.32 -10.53
N MET A 149 18.37 -12.44 -11.53
CA MET A 149 18.86 -12.82 -12.85
C MET A 149 20.34 -13.24 -12.81
N ASP A 150 21.18 -12.55 -12.04
CA ASP A 150 22.58 -12.92 -11.77
C ASP A 150 22.64 -14.33 -11.14
N TYR A 151 21.81 -14.60 -10.12
CA TYR A 151 21.79 -15.90 -9.46
C TYR A 151 21.35 -17.03 -10.40
N ILE A 152 20.28 -16.82 -11.18
CA ILE A 152 19.79 -17.83 -12.14
C ILE A 152 20.83 -18.07 -13.24
N MET A 153 21.47 -17.01 -13.74
CA MET A 153 22.53 -17.11 -14.75
C MET A 153 23.70 -17.98 -14.28
N LEU A 154 24.08 -17.87 -13.00
CA LEU A 154 25.24 -18.58 -12.43
C LEU A 154 24.91 -20.00 -11.96
N ASN A 155 23.68 -20.25 -11.50
CA ASN A 155 23.35 -21.47 -10.76
C ASN A 155 22.32 -22.39 -11.45
N ALA A 156 21.64 -21.93 -12.50
CA ALA A 156 20.69 -22.76 -13.25
C ALA A 156 21.32 -23.32 -14.54
N PRO A 157 20.81 -24.46 -15.09
CA PRO A 157 21.21 -24.91 -16.41
C PRO A 157 21.02 -23.79 -17.45
N PRO A 158 21.95 -23.58 -18.40
CA PRO A 158 21.91 -22.43 -19.34
C PRO A 158 20.58 -22.29 -20.09
N ARG A 159 19.91 -23.40 -20.41
CA ARG A 159 18.59 -23.41 -21.06
C ARG A 159 17.50 -22.66 -20.27
N VAL A 160 17.58 -22.66 -18.93
CA VAL A 160 16.63 -21.97 -18.05
C VAL A 160 16.83 -20.47 -18.17
N TYR A 161 18.06 -19.99 -17.93
CA TYR A 161 18.37 -18.57 -18.05
C TYR A 161 18.14 -18.06 -19.49
N ASN A 162 18.51 -18.83 -20.51
CA ASN A 162 18.38 -18.39 -21.90
C ASN A 162 16.92 -18.24 -22.36
N SER A 163 15.99 -18.99 -21.77
CA SER A 163 14.57 -18.94 -22.13
C SER A 163 13.71 -18.12 -21.17
N MET A 164 14.27 -17.62 -20.06
CA MET A 164 13.48 -16.88 -19.07
C MET A 164 13.06 -15.49 -19.57
N THR A 165 11.97 -14.98 -19.00
CA THR A 165 11.55 -13.58 -19.14
C THR A 165 11.29 -12.97 -17.79
N TYR A 166 11.80 -11.75 -17.59
CA TYR A 166 11.59 -10.95 -16.38
C TYR A 166 10.91 -9.64 -16.77
N THR A 167 9.69 -9.43 -16.28
CA THR A 167 8.89 -8.24 -16.55
C THR A 167 8.68 -7.47 -15.25
N SER A 168 9.28 -6.29 -15.13
CA SER A 168 8.92 -5.37 -14.06
C SER A 168 7.71 -4.54 -14.48
N VAL A 169 6.71 -4.42 -13.61
CA VAL A 169 5.55 -3.54 -13.78
C VAL A 169 5.73 -2.38 -12.80
N GLU A 170 6.01 -1.19 -13.34
CA GLU A 170 6.43 -0.03 -12.56
C GLU A 170 5.60 1.19 -12.96
N ILE A 171 4.93 1.83 -11.99
CA ILE A 171 4.09 3.00 -12.26
C ILE A 171 4.93 4.27 -12.41
N SER A 172 6.07 4.36 -11.72
CA SER A 172 6.94 5.54 -11.72
C SER A 172 7.88 5.54 -12.94
N PRO A 173 7.82 6.57 -13.82
CA PRO A 173 8.75 6.70 -14.93
C PRO A 173 10.22 6.77 -14.48
N ALA A 174 10.47 7.41 -13.33
CA ALA A 174 11.81 7.58 -12.79
C ALA A 174 12.41 6.25 -12.31
N LEU A 175 11.65 5.46 -11.54
CA LEU A 175 12.10 4.13 -11.10
C LEU A 175 12.23 3.17 -12.27
N ALA A 176 11.33 3.26 -13.27
CA ALA A 176 11.42 2.43 -14.46
C ALA A 176 12.74 2.66 -15.23
N GLU A 177 13.23 3.90 -15.28
CA GLU A 177 14.51 4.23 -15.90
C GLU A 177 15.70 3.72 -15.08
N ILE A 178 15.66 3.89 -13.75
CA ILE A 178 16.70 3.35 -12.85
C ILE A 178 16.81 1.83 -13.02
N GLN A 179 15.69 1.11 -13.06
CA GLN A 179 15.68 -0.34 -13.27
C GLN A 179 16.34 -0.75 -14.59
N ARG A 180 16.05 -0.04 -15.68
CA ARG A 180 16.69 -0.29 -16.98
C ARG A 180 18.21 -0.10 -16.91
N GLN A 181 18.67 0.93 -16.21
CA GLN A 181 20.09 1.19 -16.03
C GLN A 181 20.76 0.12 -15.17
N THR A 182 20.21 -0.16 -13.98
CA THR A 182 20.76 -1.14 -13.03
C THR A 182 20.81 -2.55 -13.62
N VAL A 183 19.72 -3.04 -14.22
CA VAL A 183 19.71 -4.37 -14.86
C VAL A 183 20.58 -4.37 -16.13
N GLY A 184 20.65 -3.24 -16.85
CA GLY A 184 21.44 -3.06 -18.06
C GLY A 184 22.95 -3.08 -17.86
N GLU A 185 23.44 -2.94 -16.62
CA GLU A 185 24.86 -3.16 -16.27
C GLU A 185 25.36 -4.55 -16.71
N VAL A 186 24.46 -5.54 -16.78
CA VAL A 186 24.75 -6.89 -17.24
C VAL A 186 24.12 -7.10 -18.62
N ARG A 187 24.94 -6.96 -19.67
CA ARG A 187 24.48 -7.00 -21.08
C ARG A 187 23.62 -8.23 -21.43
N SER A 188 23.86 -9.38 -20.81
CA SER A 188 23.11 -10.61 -21.08
C SER A 188 21.67 -10.58 -20.55
N HIS A 189 21.35 -9.67 -19.62
CA HIS A 189 20.02 -9.46 -19.06
C HIS A 189 19.11 -8.66 -20.00
N LEU A 190 19.66 -7.78 -20.84
CA LEU A 190 18.89 -6.86 -21.70
C LEU A 190 17.85 -7.55 -22.60
N ALA A 191 18.16 -8.76 -23.08
CA ALA A 191 17.24 -9.52 -23.94
C ALA A 191 16.13 -10.26 -23.16
N LYS A 192 16.18 -10.27 -21.83
CA LYS A 192 15.29 -11.04 -20.94
C LYS A 192 14.49 -10.16 -20.01
N PHE A 193 15.00 -8.95 -19.72
CA PHE A 193 14.38 -7.99 -18.83
C PHE A 193 13.64 -6.90 -19.62
N LYS A 194 12.41 -6.59 -19.20
CA LYS A 194 11.69 -5.40 -19.65
C LYS A 194 11.00 -4.72 -18.47
N VAL A 195 10.81 -3.42 -18.59
CA VAL A 195 9.99 -2.63 -17.67
C VAL A 195 8.75 -2.16 -18.42
N GLU A 196 7.58 -2.55 -17.94
CA GLU A 196 6.29 -2.06 -18.38
C GLU A 196 5.86 -0.91 -17.48
N GLN A 197 5.87 0.31 -18.03
CA GLN A 197 5.53 1.50 -17.26
C GLN A 197 4.01 1.69 -17.18
N ARG A 198 3.37 1.14 -16.14
CA ARG A 198 1.91 1.16 -15.96
C ARG A 198 1.51 0.87 -14.51
N ASP A 199 0.27 1.22 -14.15
CA ASP A 199 -0.34 0.78 -12.91
C ASP A 199 -0.68 -0.71 -13.00
N ALA A 200 -0.19 -1.51 -12.04
CA ALA A 200 -0.49 -2.93 -11.95
C ALA A 200 -1.97 -3.20 -11.62
N MET A 201 -2.67 -2.26 -10.98
CA MET A 201 -4.11 -2.33 -10.70
C MET A 201 -4.98 -1.97 -11.91
N ASP A 202 -4.41 -1.45 -13.00
CA ASP A 202 -5.16 -1.18 -14.22
C ASP A 202 -5.26 -2.45 -15.08
N ARG A 203 -6.44 -3.06 -15.07
CA ARG A 203 -6.74 -4.28 -15.85
C ARG A 203 -6.47 -4.10 -17.34
N SER A 204 -6.64 -2.91 -17.89
CA SER A 204 -6.46 -2.66 -19.33
C SER A 204 -4.99 -2.75 -19.77
N GLY A 205 -4.06 -2.54 -18.83
CA GLY A 205 -2.63 -2.72 -19.05
C GLY A 205 -2.19 -4.20 -19.12
N TRP A 206 -3.09 -5.13 -18.80
CA TRP A 206 -2.84 -6.56 -18.90
C TRP A 206 -3.55 -7.15 -20.13
N GLY A 207 -2.91 -8.09 -20.83
CA GLY A 207 -3.51 -8.75 -22.00
C GLY A 207 -4.63 -9.75 -21.65
N ASP A 208 -4.88 -10.69 -22.56
CA ASP A 208 -5.92 -11.73 -22.44
C ASP A 208 -5.58 -12.85 -21.42
N GLY A 209 -4.52 -12.63 -20.64
CA GLY A 209 -4.08 -13.50 -19.54
C GLY A 209 -2.90 -14.40 -19.92
N GLU A 210 -1.87 -14.44 -19.07
CA GLU A 210 -0.74 -15.35 -19.18
C GLU A 210 -1.15 -16.76 -18.70
N GLN A 211 -1.21 -17.69 -19.63
CA GLN A 211 -1.65 -19.07 -19.35
C GLN A 211 -0.50 -20.00 -18.98
N GLN A 212 0.76 -19.55 -19.05
CA GLN A 212 1.90 -20.32 -18.55
C GLN A 212 2.09 -20.06 -17.06
N PRO A 213 2.59 -21.05 -16.29
CA PRO A 213 3.04 -20.81 -14.93
C PRO A 213 4.04 -19.67 -14.88
N CYS A 214 3.85 -18.74 -13.96
CA CYS A 214 4.73 -17.59 -13.77
C CYS A 214 4.90 -17.30 -12.28
N TRP A 215 5.95 -16.56 -11.96
CA TRP A 215 6.14 -16.01 -10.62
C TRP A 215 5.72 -14.55 -10.60
N VAL A 216 5.06 -14.14 -9.53
CA VAL A 216 4.83 -12.74 -9.21
C VAL A 216 5.58 -12.42 -7.93
N ILE A 217 6.36 -11.35 -7.96
CA ILE A 217 7.16 -10.85 -6.84
C ILE A 217 6.61 -9.48 -6.44
N MET A 218 6.29 -9.31 -5.15
CA MET A 218 5.83 -8.04 -4.57
C MET A 218 6.58 -7.80 -3.26
N LEU A 219 7.51 -6.85 -3.23
CA LEU A 219 8.36 -6.58 -2.07
C LEU A 219 8.12 -5.13 -1.62
N GLU A 220 7.53 -4.94 -0.44
CA GLU A 220 7.12 -3.62 0.08
C GLU A 220 6.22 -2.85 -0.91
N VAL A 221 5.19 -3.54 -1.38
CA VAL A 221 4.20 -3.03 -2.34
C VAL A 221 2.85 -2.84 -1.66
N LEU A 222 2.42 -3.81 -0.87
CA LEU A 222 1.06 -3.90 -0.35
C LEU A 222 0.78 -2.84 0.71
N ASP A 223 1.77 -2.49 1.53
CA ASP A 223 1.69 -1.38 2.50
C ASP A 223 1.49 -0.01 1.85
N ASN A 224 2.03 0.17 0.64
CA ASN A 224 1.92 1.40 -0.14
C ASN A 224 0.63 1.50 -0.98
N LEU A 225 -0.14 0.41 -1.11
CA LEU A 225 -1.38 0.46 -1.89
C LEU A 225 -2.44 1.35 -1.22
N PRO A 226 -3.28 2.05 -2.02
CA PRO A 226 -4.34 2.89 -1.46
C PRO A 226 -5.34 2.08 -0.63
N HIS A 227 -5.74 2.66 0.50
CA HIS A 227 -6.74 2.11 1.41
C HIS A 227 -7.96 3.03 1.47
N ASP A 228 -9.14 2.47 1.75
CA ASP A 228 -10.29 3.28 2.15
C ASP A 228 -10.48 3.26 3.65
N LEU A 229 -11.11 4.32 4.14
CA LEU A 229 -11.55 4.40 5.52
C LEU A 229 -13.08 4.37 5.54
N ILE A 230 -13.62 3.51 6.40
CA ILE A 230 -15.05 3.52 6.74
C ILE A 230 -15.22 3.96 8.20
N TYR A 231 -16.32 4.67 8.43
CA TYR A 231 -16.68 5.23 9.72
C TYR A 231 -18.09 4.79 10.11
N SER A 232 -18.31 4.55 11.39
CA SER A 232 -19.65 4.42 11.94
C SER A 232 -19.73 5.18 13.26
N GLU A 233 -20.83 5.92 13.47
CA GLU A 233 -21.05 6.75 14.65
C GLU A 233 -21.08 5.92 15.95
N ASN A 234 -21.53 4.67 15.85
CA ASN A 234 -21.62 3.75 16.97
C ASN A 234 -21.70 2.29 16.47
N GLN A 235 -21.91 1.35 17.37
CA GLN A 235 -21.88 -0.09 17.07
C GLN A 235 -23.11 -0.58 16.30
N VAL A 236 -24.20 0.20 16.23
CA VAL A 236 -25.46 -0.16 15.56
C VAL A 236 -25.74 0.67 14.31
N SER A 237 -25.06 1.82 14.14
CA SER A 237 -25.16 2.63 12.93
C SER A 237 -24.50 1.93 11.73
N PRO A 238 -25.04 2.11 10.51
CA PRO A 238 -24.42 1.57 9.30
C PRO A 238 -23.05 2.19 9.07
N TRP A 239 -22.20 1.48 8.34
CA TRP A 239 -20.94 2.03 7.85
C TRP A 239 -21.18 3.14 6.83
N MET A 240 -20.37 4.18 6.92
CA MET A 240 -20.26 5.29 5.99
C MET A 240 -18.87 5.30 5.36
N GLU A 241 -18.80 5.74 4.12
CA GLU A 241 -17.55 6.06 3.42
C GLU A 241 -16.96 7.33 4.00
N VAL A 242 -15.63 7.35 4.12
CA VAL A 242 -14.90 8.58 4.40
C VAL A 242 -14.35 9.15 3.10
N TRP A 243 -14.64 10.42 2.87
CA TRP A 243 -14.20 11.23 1.75
C TRP A 243 -13.33 12.37 2.26
N VAL A 244 -12.50 12.94 1.39
CA VAL A 244 -11.64 14.09 1.66
C VAL A 244 -12.17 15.28 0.88
N GLU A 245 -12.41 16.39 1.56
CA GLU A 245 -12.85 17.66 0.95
C GLU A 245 -11.94 18.83 1.35
N LYS A 246 -11.93 19.87 0.53
CA LYS A 246 -11.25 21.13 0.84
C LYS A 246 -12.09 21.96 1.80
N GLN A 247 -11.47 22.51 2.82
CA GLN A 247 -12.14 23.47 3.71
C GLN A 247 -12.32 24.81 2.97
N LEU A 248 -13.54 25.35 2.95
CA LEU A 248 -13.85 26.61 2.26
C LEU A 248 -13.16 27.83 2.90
N ASP A 249 -12.94 27.79 4.21
CA ASP A 249 -12.47 28.95 4.99
C ASP A 249 -10.99 28.85 5.41
N ARG A 250 -10.28 27.77 5.05
CA ARG A 250 -8.89 27.47 5.46
C ARG A 250 -8.15 26.70 4.37
N GLU A 251 -6.83 26.84 4.28
CA GLU A 251 -5.97 25.97 3.45
C GLU A 251 -5.80 24.56 4.06
N GLY A 252 -6.92 23.90 4.39
CA GLY A 252 -6.94 22.60 5.06
C GLY A 252 -7.86 21.60 4.38
N LEU A 253 -7.65 20.33 4.67
CA LEU A 253 -8.54 19.24 4.27
C LEU A 253 -9.44 18.83 5.44
N SER A 254 -10.62 18.32 5.16
CA SER A 254 -11.52 17.71 6.16
C SER A 254 -12.10 16.40 5.68
N GLU A 255 -12.45 15.55 6.64
CA GLU A 255 -13.21 14.32 6.38
C GLU A 255 -14.70 14.66 6.14
N LEU A 256 -15.27 14.07 5.09
CA LEU A 256 -16.69 14.09 4.79
C LEU A 256 -17.23 12.65 4.83
N TYR A 257 -18.32 12.43 5.55
CA TYR A 257 -18.94 11.10 5.67
C TYR A 257 -20.13 10.97 4.73
N LYS A 258 -20.18 9.89 3.95
CA LYS A 258 -21.28 9.60 3.01
C LYS A 258 -21.83 8.18 3.20
N PRO A 259 -23.11 7.91 2.87
CA PRO A 259 -23.63 6.56 2.86
C PRO A 259 -22.82 5.62 1.96
N LEU A 260 -22.75 4.35 2.33
CA LEU A 260 -22.02 3.32 1.58
C LEU A 260 -22.63 3.09 0.19
N GLN A 261 -21.94 3.51 -0.87
CA GLN A 261 -22.38 3.40 -2.26
C GLN A 261 -21.37 2.67 -3.14
N ASP A 262 -20.07 2.92 -2.92
CA ASP A 262 -18.96 2.38 -3.67
C ASP A 262 -18.89 0.84 -3.61
N SER A 263 -18.76 0.22 -4.78
CA SER A 263 -18.77 -1.23 -4.93
C SER A 263 -17.54 -1.92 -4.32
N LEU A 264 -16.37 -1.29 -4.40
CA LEU A 264 -15.12 -1.88 -3.90
C LEU A 264 -15.09 -1.86 -2.37
N ILE A 265 -15.57 -0.78 -1.76
CA ILE A 265 -15.75 -0.68 -0.31
C ILE A 265 -16.77 -1.70 0.17
N LYS A 266 -17.95 -1.77 -0.47
CA LYS A 266 -19.00 -2.75 -0.12
C LYS A 266 -18.47 -4.16 -0.12
N ARG A 267 -17.78 -4.55 -1.19
CA ARG A 267 -17.19 -5.89 -1.33
C ARG A 267 -16.14 -6.18 -0.26
N CYS A 268 -15.26 -5.22 0.08
CA CYS A 268 -14.34 -5.38 1.20
C CYS A 268 -15.07 -5.60 2.53
N VAL A 269 -16.13 -4.84 2.80
CA VAL A 269 -16.94 -4.98 4.02
C VAL A 269 -17.58 -6.36 4.08
N GLU A 270 -18.19 -6.82 2.98
CA GLU A 270 -18.81 -8.15 2.88
C GLU A 270 -17.80 -9.27 3.19
N ILE A 271 -16.61 -9.23 2.58
CA ILE A 271 -15.54 -10.22 2.83
C ILE A 271 -15.13 -10.23 4.30
N MET A 272 -14.98 -9.05 4.91
CA MET A 272 -14.58 -8.93 6.32
C MET A 272 -15.67 -9.38 7.29
N GLU A 273 -16.94 -9.26 6.92
CA GLU A 273 -18.07 -9.76 7.70
C GLU A 273 -18.22 -11.28 7.60
N LEU A 274 -17.97 -11.86 6.42
CA LEU A 274 -17.89 -13.30 6.23
C LEU A 274 -16.80 -13.93 7.13
N ASP A 275 -15.62 -13.33 7.16
CA ASP A 275 -14.51 -13.81 8.01
C ASP A 275 -14.88 -13.80 9.50
N LYS A 276 -15.52 -12.71 9.97
CA LYS A 276 -16.01 -12.61 11.36
C LYS A 276 -17.05 -13.66 11.71
N ASN A 277 -17.95 -13.98 10.78
CA ASN A 277 -18.96 -15.01 11.01
C ASN A 277 -18.33 -16.41 11.06
N ASN A 278 -17.30 -16.67 10.25
CA ASN A 278 -16.54 -17.92 10.29
C ASN A 278 -15.70 -18.05 11.58
N THR A 279 -15.07 -16.97 12.07
CA THR A 279 -14.32 -17.00 13.35
C THR A 279 -15.23 -17.08 14.58
N ARG A 280 -16.44 -16.53 14.51
CA ARG A 280 -17.43 -16.60 15.60
C ARG A 280 -17.96 -18.00 15.87
N HIS A 281 -17.82 -18.95 14.93
CA HIS A 281 -18.10 -20.36 15.21
C HIS A 281 -17.13 -21.00 16.22
N ASN A 282 -16.00 -20.36 16.54
CA ASN A 282 -15.00 -20.87 17.50
C ASN A 282 -14.77 -20.01 18.75
N THR A 283 -15.54 -18.96 19.00
CA THR A 283 -15.40 -18.14 20.22
C THR A 283 -16.74 -17.65 20.77
N PHE A 284 -17.31 -18.43 21.70
CA PHE A 284 -18.34 -17.94 22.62
C PHE A 284 -17.71 -17.06 23.70
N VAL A 285 -17.50 -15.78 23.40
CA VAL A 285 -17.47 -14.73 24.44
C VAL A 285 -18.22 -13.51 23.91
N SER A 286 -19.51 -13.48 24.21
CA SER A 286 -20.44 -12.45 23.78
C SER A 286 -20.43 -11.23 24.71
N THR A 287 -20.15 -10.07 24.13
CA THR A 287 -21.04 -8.89 24.09
C THR A 287 -21.95 -8.62 25.29
N SER A 288 -21.67 -7.53 26.02
CA SER A 288 -22.72 -6.72 26.70
C SER A 288 -22.31 -5.27 27.00
N TRP A 289 -21.03 -4.92 27.06
CA TRP A 289 -20.61 -3.54 27.41
C TRP A 289 -20.64 -2.53 26.26
N SER A 290 -20.59 -2.99 25.00
CA SER A 290 -20.59 -2.10 23.82
C SER A 290 -21.94 -1.44 23.54
N LYS A 291 -23.04 -1.94 24.13
CA LYS A 291 -24.37 -1.32 24.06
C LYS A 291 -24.57 -0.21 25.10
N LEU A 292 -23.78 -0.19 26.17
CA LEU A 292 -23.90 0.81 27.24
C LEU A 292 -23.14 2.12 26.94
N PHE A 293 -22.15 2.06 26.07
CA PHE A 293 -21.36 3.23 25.65
C PHE A 293 -21.20 3.23 24.12
N PRO A 294 -22.10 3.92 23.38
CA PRO A 294 -21.93 4.09 21.96
C PRO A 294 -20.59 4.77 21.70
N LYS A 295 -19.73 4.13 20.90
CA LYS A 295 -18.41 4.66 20.56
C LYS A 295 -18.24 4.66 19.05
N PRO A 296 -17.74 5.76 18.48
CA PRO A 296 -17.44 5.82 17.06
C PRO A 296 -16.41 4.76 16.70
N ARG A 297 -16.56 4.20 15.50
CA ARG A 297 -15.69 3.15 14.97
C ARG A 297 -15.11 3.61 13.65
N ARG A 298 -13.83 3.29 13.47
CA ARG A 298 -13.06 3.54 12.25
C ARG A 298 -12.40 2.24 11.83
N SER A 299 -12.46 1.92 10.55
CA SER A 299 -11.82 0.73 10.00
C SER A 299 -11.25 1.05 8.64
N TRP A 300 -9.99 0.72 8.45
CA TRP A 300 -9.34 0.78 7.15
C TRP A 300 -9.61 -0.51 6.37
N LEU A 301 -9.78 -0.34 5.06
CA LEU A 301 -10.08 -1.40 4.11
C LEU A 301 -8.95 -1.49 3.08
N PRO A 302 -8.39 -2.68 2.82
CA PRO A 302 -7.29 -2.89 1.89
C PRO A 302 -7.80 -2.96 0.43
N THR A 303 -8.55 -1.94 0.01
CA THR A 303 -9.24 -1.91 -1.29
C THR A 303 -8.28 -1.93 -2.48
N GLY A 304 -7.16 -1.21 -2.41
CA GLY A 304 -6.10 -1.27 -3.41
C GLY A 304 -5.46 -2.66 -3.51
N CYS A 305 -5.17 -3.30 -2.38
CA CYS A 305 -4.65 -4.67 -2.33
C CYS A 305 -5.66 -5.67 -2.94
N MET A 306 -6.94 -5.58 -2.57
CA MET A 306 -7.98 -6.42 -3.15
C MET A 306 -8.07 -6.24 -4.67
N LYS A 307 -8.08 -4.99 -5.16
CA LYS A 307 -8.10 -4.68 -6.59
C LYS A 307 -6.87 -5.26 -7.31
N LEU A 308 -5.67 -5.07 -6.76
CA LEU A 308 -4.43 -5.60 -7.34
C LEU A 308 -4.50 -7.12 -7.46
N LEU A 309 -4.84 -7.82 -6.37
CA LEU A 309 -4.90 -9.27 -6.35
C LEU A 309 -5.95 -9.83 -7.32
N GLU A 310 -7.09 -9.15 -7.49
CA GLU A 310 -8.10 -9.53 -8.48
C GLU A 310 -7.60 -9.36 -9.92
N VAL A 311 -6.93 -8.24 -10.21
CA VAL A 311 -6.34 -7.99 -11.52
C VAL A 311 -5.26 -9.02 -11.83
N LEU A 312 -4.37 -9.30 -10.87
CA LEU A 312 -3.32 -10.30 -11.02
C LEU A 312 -3.90 -11.70 -11.17
N HIS A 313 -4.94 -12.07 -10.41
CA HIS A 313 -5.59 -13.37 -10.56
C HIS A 313 -6.23 -13.54 -11.95
N ALA A 314 -6.88 -12.50 -12.47
CA ALA A 314 -7.47 -12.52 -13.80
C ALA A 314 -6.40 -12.53 -14.92
N ALA A 315 -5.33 -11.77 -14.76
CA ALA A 315 -4.27 -11.63 -15.77
C ALA A 315 -3.24 -12.76 -15.73
N LEU A 316 -2.97 -13.35 -14.57
CA LEU A 316 -1.92 -14.34 -14.33
C LEU A 316 -2.50 -15.51 -13.51
N PRO A 317 -3.51 -16.26 -14.03
CA PRO A 317 -4.26 -17.26 -13.27
C PRO A 317 -3.41 -18.43 -12.74
N LYS A 318 -2.21 -18.63 -13.28
CA LYS A 318 -1.25 -19.67 -12.84
C LYS A 318 -0.04 -19.10 -12.11
N MET A 319 -0.17 -17.92 -11.51
CA MET A 319 0.91 -17.30 -10.75
C MET A 319 1.22 -18.05 -9.46
N SER A 320 2.51 -18.17 -9.14
CA SER A 320 3.02 -18.37 -7.78
C SER A 320 3.45 -17.02 -7.23
N LEU A 321 2.98 -16.65 -6.04
CA LEU A 321 3.25 -15.36 -5.43
C LEU A 321 4.34 -15.46 -4.36
N ILE A 322 5.35 -14.59 -4.46
CA ILE A 322 6.26 -14.25 -3.36
C ILE A 322 5.97 -12.81 -2.98
N ALA A 323 5.45 -12.61 -1.76
CA ALA A 323 5.20 -11.29 -1.21
C ALA A 323 5.91 -11.13 0.15
N SER A 324 6.47 -9.96 0.40
CA SER A 324 7.07 -9.60 1.69
C SER A 324 6.71 -8.16 2.01
N ASP A 325 6.14 -7.94 3.19
CA ASP A 325 5.64 -6.64 3.60
C ASP A 325 5.53 -6.52 5.12
N PHE A 326 5.32 -5.31 5.62
CA PHE A 326 5.14 -5.05 7.04
C PHE A 326 3.69 -5.30 7.48
N SER A 327 3.51 -6.09 8.53
CA SER A 327 2.20 -6.29 9.15
C SER A 327 1.94 -5.38 10.35
N PHE A 328 3.00 -4.85 10.97
CA PHE A 328 2.92 -4.06 12.20
C PHE A 328 4.20 -3.25 12.43
N LEU A 329 4.05 -1.98 12.82
CA LEU A 329 5.12 -1.14 13.34
C LEU A 329 4.70 -0.56 14.70
N PRO A 330 5.48 -0.76 15.78
CA PRO A 330 5.06 -0.39 17.14
C PRO A 330 4.85 1.11 17.34
N ASP A 331 5.56 1.94 16.56
CA ASP A 331 5.56 3.40 16.70
C ASP A 331 4.52 4.10 15.81
N VAL A 332 3.79 3.35 14.97
CA VAL A 332 2.78 3.92 14.08
C VAL A 332 1.42 3.95 14.77
N LYS A 333 0.84 5.16 14.88
CA LYS A 333 -0.48 5.39 15.50
C LYS A 333 -1.38 6.15 14.54
N ILE A 334 -2.09 5.43 13.69
CA ILE A 334 -3.17 5.98 12.87
C ILE A 334 -4.50 5.50 13.46
N PRO A 335 -5.48 6.40 13.69
CA PRO A 335 -6.78 6.00 14.21
C PRO A 335 -7.50 5.00 13.30
N GLY A 336 -8.07 3.95 13.89
CA GLY A 336 -8.90 2.96 13.22
C GLY A 336 -8.30 1.56 13.19
N GLU A 337 -9.17 0.56 13.11
CA GLU A 337 -8.76 -0.84 12.93
C GLU A 337 -8.03 -1.00 11.58
N ARG A 338 -6.99 -1.84 11.52
CA ARG A 338 -6.21 -2.17 10.30
C ARG A 338 -5.58 -0.95 9.62
N ALA A 339 -5.26 0.08 10.39
CA ALA A 339 -4.70 1.29 9.81
C ALA A 339 -3.41 1.02 9.01
N PRO A 340 -3.22 1.74 7.89
CA PRO A 340 -2.02 1.60 7.08
C PRO A 340 -0.77 2.00 7.88
N LEU A 341 0.38 1.57 7.40
CA LEU A 341 1.65 1.89 8.03
C LEU A 341 2.20 3.18 7.43
N VAL A 342 2.61 4.12 8.28
CA VAL A 342 3.26 5.37 7.86
C VAL A 342 4.53 5.53 8.67
N SER A 343 5.67 5.47 8.00
CA SER A 343 6.97 5.75 8.61
C SER A 343 7.30 7.23 8.44
N THR A 344 7.65 7.90 9.54
CA THR A 344 8.24 9.24 9.51
C THR A 344 9.75 9.13 9.56
N LYS A 345 10.47 9.98 8.82
CA LYS A 345 11.93 10.10 8.99
C LYS A 345 12.23 10.33 10.47
N VAL A 346 13.14 9.54 11.04
CA VAL A 346 13.73 9.87 12.32
C VAL A 346 14.44 11.21 12.12
N ALA A 347 13.86 12.29 12.66
CA ALA A 347 14.59 13.54 12.76
C ALA A 347 15.88 13.22 13.50
N SER A 348 17.03 13.50 12.88
CA SER A 348 18.32 13.38 13.54
C SER A 348 18.20 14.07 14.89
N LEU A 349 18.18 13.30 15.98
CA LEU A 349 18.29 13.85 17.33
C LEU A 349 19.62 14.58 17.35
N SER A 350 19.55 15.91 17.26
CA SER A 350 20.64 16.79 17.68
C SER A 350 20.84 16.50 19.16
N LEU A 351 21.92 15.75 19.46
CA LEU A 351 22.47 15.65 20.81
C LEU A 351 22.93 17.04 21.28
#